data_AF-A0A4Q2U8G8-F1
#
_entry.id   AF-A0A4Q2U8G8-F1
#
_cell.length_a   1.000
_cell.length_b   1.000
_cell.length_c   1.000
_cell.angle_alpha   90.00
_cell.angle_beta   90.00
_cell.angle_gamma   90.00
#
_symmetry.space_group_name_H-M   'P 1'
#
loop_
_entity.id
_entity.type
_entity.pdbx_description
1 polymer ?
#
loop_
_entity_poly.entity_id
_entity_poly.type
_entity_poly.pdbx_seq_one_letter_code
_entity_poly.pdbx_strand_id
1 'polypeptide(L)'
;MNKTELHKLQDYLQRTFGNKALKVLPNQGDADRADVSLGERRIATIAVDDEDGDRSFSFEMKIPVDRQTIESYLRLLFDNDKFKVVPRAKKTDSVELNVGSDFLGVVSADDPKGKSYTLQMAILDYDLEEI
;
A
#
# COMPACT_ATOMS: atom_id res chain seq x y z
N MET A 1 -0.87 -15.42 8.51
CA MET A 1 -1.98 -14.46 8.73
C MET A 1 -3.27 -15.18 9.11
N ASN A 2 -3.83 -14.87 10.28
CA ASN A 2 -5.12 -15.40 10.73
C ASN A 2 -6.30 -14.51 10.26
N LYS A 3 -7.53 -14.99 10.45
CA LYS A 3 -8.75 -14.29 10.02
C LYS A 3 -8.88 -12.89 10.65
N THR A 4 -8.51 -12.73 11.91
CA THR A 4 -8.58 -11.45 12.62
C THR A 4 -7.61 -10.43 12.02
N GLU A 5 -6.38 -10.84 11.72
CA GLU A 5 -5.37 -10.00 11.05
C GLU A 5 -5.84 -9.55 9.67
N LEU A 6 -6.38 -10.46 8.86
CA LEU A 6 -6.91 -10.13 7.53
C LEU A 6 -8.02 -9.07 7.61
N HIS A 7 -8.92 -9.19 8.59
CA HIS A 7 -9.98 -8.21 8.82
C HIS A 7 -9.42 -6.85 9.26
N LYS A 8 -8.50 -6.83 10.24
CA LYS A 8 -7.87 -5.60 10.71
C LYS A 8 -7.09 -4.88 9.60
N LEU A 9 -6.30 -5.62 8.81
CA LEU A 9 -5.59 -5.08 7.64
C LEU A 9 -6.57 -4.50 6.62
N GLN A 10 -7.71 -5.16 6.38
CA GLN A 10 -8.74 -4.62 5.50
C GLN A 10 -9.29 -3.29 6.03
N ASP A 11 -9.67 -3.23 7.30
CA ASP A 11 -10.27 -2.04 7.89
C ASP A 11 -9.27 -0.87 7.92
N TYR A 12 -8.00 -1.17 8.23
CA TYR A 12 -6.89 -0.23 8.12
C TYR A 12 -6.77 0.32 6.70
N LEU A 13 -6.61 -0.54 5.68
CA LEU A 13 -6.46 -0.09 4.29
C LEU A 13 -7.68 0.69 3.81
N GLN A 14 -8.89 0.28 4.18
CA GLN A 14 -10.11 1.02 3.82
C GLN A 14 -10.14 2.42 4.42
N ARG A 15 -9.66 2.59 5.66
CA ARG A 15 -9.56 3.91 6.32
C ARG A 15 -8.45 4.75 5.70
N THR A 16 -7.26 4.17 5.53
CA THR A 16 -6.06 4.83 5.02
C THR A 16 -6.22 5.29 3.57
N PHE A 17 -6.73 4.43 2.69
CA PHE A 17 -6.96 4.77 1.28
C PHE A 17 -8.31 5.46 1.04
N GLY A 18 -9.21 5.48 2.02
CA GLY A 18 -10.53 6.09 1.91
C GLY A 18 -11.51 5.33 1.00
N ASN A 19 -11.30 4.04 0.77
CA ASN A 19 -12.08 3.25 -0.17
C ASN A 19 -12.60 1.94 0.45
N LYS A 20 -13.92 1.85 0.66
CA LYS A 20 -14.60 0.69 1.28
C LYS A 20 -14.72 -0.55 0.39
N ALA A 21 -14.40 -0.43 -0.91
CA ALA A 21 -14.40 -1.57 -1.82
C ALA A 21 -13.11 -2.40 -1.73
N LEU A 22 -12.12 -1.96 -0.95
CA LEU A 22 -10.92 -2.74 -0.69
C LEU A 22 -11.22 -3.99 0.14
N LYS A 23 -10.67 -5.11 -0.31
CA LYS A 23 -10.73 -6.41 0.36
C LYS A 23 -9.33 -6.96 0.58
N VAL A 24 -9.11 -7.58 1.74
CA VAL A 24 -7.89 -8.34 2.04
C VAL A 24 -8.29 -9.81 2.17
N LEU A 25 -7.70 -10.63 1.32
CA LEU A 25 -8.02 -12.04 1.18
C LEU A 25 -6.78 -12.88 1.48
N PRO A 26 -6.94 -14.09 2.04
CA PRO A 26 -5.80 -14.99 2.24
C PRO A 26 -5.17 -15.33 0.89
N ASN A 27 -3.84 -15.32 0.82
CA ASN A 27 -3.14 -15.78 -0.36
C ASN A 27 -3.22 -17.31 -0.47
N GLN A 28 -3.43 -17.82 -1.69
CA GLN A 28 -3.47 -19.26 -1.94
C GLN A 28 -2.04 -19.82 -2.03
N GLY A 29 -1.62 -20.55 -0.99
CA GLY A 29 -0.35 -21.26 -0.97
C GLY A 29 0.72 -20.61 -0.07
N ASP A 30 0.44 -19.43 0.48
CA ASP A 30 1.32 -18.76 1.42
C ASP A 30 0.50 -18.18 2.58
N ALA A 31 0.61 -18.80 3.75
CA ALA A 31 -0.12 -18.39 4.94
C ALA A 31 0.35 -17.02 5.46
N ASP A 32 1.57 -16.60 5.14
CA ASP A 32 2.16 -15.34 5.58
C ASP A 32 1.97 -14.22 4.56
N ARG A 33 1.11 -14.46 3.57
CA ARG A 33 0.68 -13.46 2.61
C ARG A 33 -0.83 -13.28 2.53
N ALA A 34 -1.21 -12.09 2.11
CA ALA A 34 -2.57 -11.75 1.74
C ALA A 34 -2.58 -11.01 0.40
N ASP A 35 -3.65 -11.18 -0.34
CA ASP A 35 -3.93 -10.44 -1.57
C ASP A 35 -4.91 -9.31 -1.27
N VAL A 36 -4.60 -8.10 -1.75
CA VAL A 36 -5.51 -6.95 -1.67
C VAL A 36 -6.20 -6.77 -3.01
N SER A 37 -7.53 -6.76 -3.00
CA SER A 37 -8.33 -6.52 -4.21
C SER A 37 -9.16 -5.25 -4.10
N LEU A 38 -9.40 -4.63 -5.25
CA LEU A 38 -10.40 -3.59 -5.43
C LEU A 38 -11.43 -4.10 -6.45
N GLY A 39 -12.62 -4.43 -5.95
CA GLY A 39 -13.57 -5.25 -6.71
C GLY A 39 -12.98 -6.63 -7.02
N GLU A 40 -13.05 -7.06 -8.28
CA GLU A 40 -12.53 -8.36 -8.75
C GLU A 40 -11.04 -8.36 -9.06
N ARG A 41 -10.39 -7.18 -9.08
CA ARG A 41 -8.97 -7.05 -9.46
C ARG A 41 -8.07 -7.08 -8.24
N ARG A 42 -7.10 -8.01 -8.19
CA ARG A 42 -5.96 -7.92 -7.25
C ARG A 42 -5.08 -6.73 -7.62
N ILE A 43 -4.81 -5.86 -6.64
CA ILE A 43 -3.99 -4.65 -6.83
C ILE A 43 -2.68 -4.70 -6.05
N ALA A 44 -2.65 -5.37 -4.91
CA ALA A 44 -1.49 -5.39 -4.02
C ALA A 44 -1.36 -6.73 -3.30
N THR A 45 -0.21 -6.92 -2.66
CA THR A 45 0.06 -8.03 -1.75
C THR A 45 0.50 -7.49 -0.40
N ILE A 46 0.21 -8.23 0.66
CA ILE A 46 0.71 -7.99 2.00
C ILE A 46 1.51 -9.21 2.41
N ALA A 47 2.70 -9.03 2.98
CA ALA A 47 3.48 -10.09 3.61
C ALA A 47 3.66 -9.80 5.10
N VAL A 48 3.64 -10.84 5.94
CA VAL A 48 4.08 -10.72 7.34
C VAL A 48 5.58 -10.43 7.34
N ASP A 49 5.99 -9.49 8.17
CA ASP A 49 7.38 -9.15 8.44
C ASP A 49 7.58 -9.17 9.95
N ASP A 50 8.19 -10.25 10.44
CA ASP A 50 8.39 -10.58 11.86
C ASP A 50 9.89 -10.52 12.19
N GLU A 51 10.49 -9.35 11.94
CA GLU A 51 11.85 -9.04 12.36
C GLU A 51 11.86 -8.65 13.85
N ASP A 52 12.74 -9.29 14.62
CA ASP A 52 13.06 -8.97 16.02
C ASP A 52 11.89 -9.03 17.05
N GLY A 53 10.78 -9.69 16.70
CA GLY A 53 9.65 -9.93 17.60
C GLY A 53 8.58 -8.83 17.60
N ASP A 54 8.76 -7.80 16.78
CA ASP A 54 7.73 -6.81 16.48
C ASP A 54 7.02 -7.21 15.19
N ARG A 55 5.76 -7.62 15.31
CA ARG A 55 5.03 -8.14 14.16
C ARG A 55 4.54 -6.98 13.29
N SER A 56 5.04 -6.93 12.06
CA SER A 56 4.64 -5.94 11.07
C SER A 56 4.15 -6.59 9.78
N PHE A 57 3.63 -5.76 8.87
CA PHE A 57 3.10 -6.19 7.60
C PHE A 57 3.62 -5.27 6.49
N SER A 58 4.26 -5.86 5.48
CA SER A 58 4.75 -5.16 4.30
C SER A 58 3.69 -5.19 3.20
N PHE A 59 3.14 -4.02 2.86
CA PHE A 59 2.21 -3.84 1.74
C PHE A 59 2.97 -3.40 0.50
N GLU A 60 2.73 -4.09 -0.62
CA GLU A 60 3.33 -3.77 -1.93
C GLU A 60 2.28 -3.69 -3.04
N MET A 61 2.25 -2.57 -3.77
CA MET A 61 1.34 -2.33 -4.89
C MET A 61 2.10 -1.85 -6.12
N LYS A 62 1.85 -2.48 -7.27
CA LYS A 62 2.39 -2.04 -8.56
C LYS A 62 1.62 -0.84 -9.11
N ILE A 63 2.36 0.15 -9.58
CA ILE A 63 1.88 1.39 -10.17
C ILE A 63 2.45 1.46 -11.60
N PRO A 64 1.68 1.00 -12.61
CA PRO A 64 2.16 0.86 -13.98
C PRO A 64 2.05 2.17 -14.78
N VAL A 65 2.48 3.28 -14.19
CA VAL A 65 2.50 4.61 -14.81
C VAL A 65 3.82 5.32 -14.52
N ASP A 66 4.15 6.33 -15.32
CA ASP A 66 5.30 7.20 -15.07
C ASP A 66 5.13 8.07 -13.81
N ARG A 67 6.25 8.65 -13.36
CA ARG A 67 6.32 9.48 -12.15
C ARG A 67 5.30 10.62 -12.14
N GLN A 68 5.13 11.28 -13.27
CA GLN A 68 4.27 12.46 -13.43
C GLN A 68 2.80 12.10 -13.26
N THR A 69 2.44 10.84 -13.52
CA THR A 69 1.06 10.37 -13.53
C THR A 69 0.66 9.65 -12.22
N ILE A 70 1.61 9.29 -11.35
CA ILE A 70 1.35 8.54 -10.10
C ILE A 70 0.22 9.15 -9.28
N GLU A 71 0.26 10.46 -9.00
CA GLU A 71 -0.75 11.11 -8.15
C GLU A 71 -2.16 10.98 -8.74
N SER A 72 -2.33 11.37 -10.00
CA SER A 72 -3.62 11.29 -10.70
C SER A 72 -4.12 9.85 -10.84
N TYR A 73 -3.21 8.90 -11.08
CA TYR A 73 -3.53 7.48 -11.15
C TYR A 73 -4.08 6.96 -9.82
N LEU A 74 -3.42 7.27 -8.69
CA LEU A 74 -3.86 6.83 -7.37
C LEU A 74 -5.18 7.48 -6.94
N ARG A 75 -5.35 8.78 -7.21
CA ARG A 75 -6.63 9.47 -6.97
C ARG A 75 -7.79 8.81 -7.70
N LEU A 76 -7.60 8.48 -8.98
CA LEU A 76 -8.62 7.83 -9.79
C LEU A 76 -8.86 6.39 -9.36
N LEU A 77 -7.79 5.64 -9.05
CA LEU A 77 -7.89 4.24 -8.66
C LEU A 77 -8.70 4.07 -7.37
N PHE A 78 -8.47 4.92 -6.37
CA PHE A 78 -9.10 4.82 -5.06
C PHE A 78 -10.30 5.75 -4.87
N ASP A 79 -10.61 6.61 -5.84
CA ASP A 79 -11.62 7.68 -5.73
C ASP A 79 -11.39 8.58 -4.50
N ASN A 80 -10.15 9.05 -4.35
CA ASN A 80 -9.73 9.85 -3.20
C ASN A 80 -8.78 10.96 -3.64
N ASP A 81 -9.25 12.21 -3.60
CA ASP A 81 -8.49 13.38 -4.04
C ASP A 81 -7.39 13.83 -3.06
N LYS A 82 -7.34 13.26 -1.86
CA LYS A 82 -6.37 13.64 -0.81
C LYS A 82 -4.98 13.06 -1.02
N PHE A 83 -4.80 12.11 -1.94
CA PHE A 83 -3.46 11.60 -2.26
C PHE A 83 -2.54 12.71 -2.76
N LYS A 84 -1.31 12.73 -2.26
CA LYS A 84 -0.26 13.67 -2.66
C LYS A 84 1.06 12.94 -2.84
N VAL A 85 1.72 13.22 -3.96
CA VAL A 85 3.08 12.74 -4.24
C VAL A 85 4.07 13.83 -3.86
N VAL A 86 4.97 13.52 -2.91
CA VAL A 86 5.97 14.46 -2.41
C VAL A 86 7.37 14.03 -2.88
N PRO A 87 8.13 14.91 -3.56
CA PRO A 87 9.50 14.60 -3.96
C PRO A 87 10.42 14.39 -2.75
N ARG A 88 11.26 13.36 -2.81
CA ARG A 88 12.32 13.12 -1.82
C ARG A 88 13.57 13.90 -2.20
N ALA A 89 14.16 14.61 -1.24
CA ALA A 89 15.34 15.43 -1.46
C ALA A 89 16.49 14.57 -2.03
N LYS A 90 17.08 15.01 -3.16
CA LYS A 90 18.19 14.35 -3.85
C LYS A 90 17.91 12.92 -4.37
N LYS A 91 16.64 12.50 -4.44
CA LYS A 91 16.23 11.18 -4.94
C LYS A 91 15.30 11.32 -6.16
N THR A 92 15.76 10.83 -7.30
CA THR A 92 15.00 10.86 -8.56
C THR A 92 14.27 9.54 -8.85
N ASP A 93 14.64 8.49 -8.14
CA ASP A 93 14.11 7.13 -8.23
C ASP A 93 12.88 6.92 -7.35
N SER A 94 12.61 7.79 -6.38
CA SER A 94 11.51 7.61 -5.43
C SER A 94 10.82 8.92 -5.05
N VAL A 95 9.60 8.75 -4.54
CA VAL A 95 8.74 9.80 -3.96
C VAL A 95 8.06 9.25 -2.71
N GLU A 96 7.59 10.16 -1.86
CA GLU A 96 6.71 9.83 -0.73
C GLU A 96 5.25 9.95 -1.20
N LEU A 97 4.41 9.03 -0.72
CA LEU A 97 2.98 9.10 -0.90
C LEU A 97 2.33 9.50 0.42
N ASN A 98 1.53 10.57 0.38
CA ASN A 98 0.79 11.07 1.52
C ASN A 98 -0.71 11.05 1.24
N VAL A 99 -1.53 11.00 2.29
CA VAL A 99 -2.96 11.30 2.26
C VAL A 99 -3.24 12.45 3.21
N GLY A 100 -3.66 13.60 2.67
CA GLY A 100 -3.75 14.82 3.46
C GLY A 100 -2.36 15.23 3.99
N SER A 101 -2.21 15.31 5.31
CA SER A 101 -0.94 15.59 5.99
C SER A 101 -0.10 14.36 6.30
N ASP A 102 -0.66 13.16 6.15
CA ASP A 102 -0.12 11.95 6.75
C ASP A 102 0.70 11.17 5.72
N PHE A 103 1.90 10.74 6.11
CA PHE A 103 2.76 9.90 5.28
C PHE A 103 2.23 8.46 5.27
N LEU A 104 2.14 7.86 4.07
CA LEU A 104 1.70 6.48 3.91
C LEU A 104 2.84 5.51 3.57
N GLY A 105 3.76 5.93 2.72
CA GLY A 105 4.79 5.04 2.22
C GLY A 105 5.62 5.63 1.10
N VAL A 106 6.52 4.81 0.57
CA VAL A 106 7.46 5.21 -0.48
C VAL A 106 7.04 4.57 -1.80
N VAL A 107 7.03 5.38 -2.86
CA VAL A 107 6.84 4.90 -4.23
C VAL A 107 8.18 4.96 -4.96
N SER A 108 8.72 3.81 -5.33
CA SER A 108 10.05 3.66 -5.94
C SER A 108 9.97 3.12 -7.35
N ALA A 109 10.82 3.63 -8.25
CA ALA A 109 10.89 3.17 -9.64
C ALA A 109 11.35 1.71 -9.69
N ASP A 110 10.67 0.90 -10.48
CA ASP A 110 11.05 -0.51 -10.69
C ASP A 110 12.27 -0.65 -11.61
N ASP A 111 12.52 0.36 -12.46
CA ASP A 111 13.60 0.36 -13.43
C ASP A 111 14.14 1.78 -13.71
N PRO A 112 15.38 1.93 -14.23
CA PRO A 112 16.00 3.23 -14.48
C PRO A 112 15.23 4.16 -15.44
N LYS A 113 14.34 3.62 -16.28
CA LYS A 113 13.49 4.40 -17.20
C LYS A 113 12.27 5.00 -16.49
N GLY A 114 11.96 4.58 -15.26
CA GLY A 114 10.86 5.13 -14.46
C GLY A 114 9.50 4.98 -15.13
N LYS A 115 9.24 3.83 -15.76
CA LYS A 115 7.96 3.55 -16.44
C LYS A 115 6.94 2.82 -15.56
N SER A 116 7.43 2.16 -14.53
CA SER A 116 6.60 1.60 -13.46
C SER A 116 7.24 1.84 -12.12
N TYR A 117 6.39 1.83 -11.10
CA TYR A 117 6.77 2.05 -9.73
C TYR A 117 6.11 1.01 -8.83
N THR A 118 6.67 0.85 -7.63
CA THR A 118 6.05 0.09 -6.54
C THR A 118 5.84 1.01 -5.36
N LEU A 119 4.60 1.04 -4.85
CA LEU A 119 4.31 1.59 -3.52
C LEU A 119 4.62 0.52 -2.49
N GLN A 120 5.45 0.88 -1.51
CA GLN A 120 5.76 0.08 -0.33
C GLN A 120 5.31 0.84 0.91
N MET A 121 4.55 0.16 1.78
CA MET A 121 4.10 0.68 3.07
C MET A 121 4.39 -0.37 4.14
N ALA A 122 4.92 0.08 5.28
CA ALA A 122 4.99 -0.74 6.49
C ALA A 122 3.75 -0.46 7.33
N ILE A 123 3.07 -1.52 7.77
CA ILE A 123 1.92 -1.45 8.66
C ILE A 123 2.32 -2.16 9.95
N LEU A 124 2.31 -1.43 11.05
CA LEU A 124 2.72 -1.97 12.35
C LEU A 124 1.49 -2.55 13.06
N ASP A 125 1.70 -3.53 13.94
CA ASP A 125 0.60 -4.16 14.69
C ASP A 125 -0.23 -3.15 15.50
N TYR A 126 0.41 -2.14 16.11
CA TYR A 126 -0.28 -1.08 16.83
C TYR A 126 -1.19 -0.23 15.92
N ASP A 127 -0.86 -0.06 14.63
CA ASP A 127 -1.72 0.65 13.66
C ASP A 127 -3.06 -0.10 13.46
N LEU A 128 -3.06 -1.40 13.75
CA LEU A 128 -4.21 -2.30 13.67
C LEU A 128 -4.98 -2.44 14.99
N GLU A 129 -4.49 -1.87 16.09
CA GLU A 129 -5.16 -1.88 17.40
C GLU A 129 -6.12 -0.69 17.57
N GLU A 130 -5.89 0.41 16.86
CA GLU A 130 -6.76 1.62 16.88
C GLU A 130 -8.07 1.48 16.08
N ILE A 131 -8.46 0.25 15.71
CA ILE A 131 -9.56 -0.05 14.78
C ILE A 131 -10.56 -1.04 15.38
#